data_AF-A0A661QJV5-F1
#
_entry.id   AF-A0A661QJV5-F1
#
_cell.length_a   1.000
_cell.length_b   1.000
_cell.length_c   1.000
_cell.angle_alpha   90.00
_cell.angle_beta   90.00
_cell.angle_gamma   90.00
#
_symmetry.space_group_name_H-M   'P 1'
#
loop_
_entity.id
_entity.type
_entity.pdbx_description
1 polymer ?
#
loop_
_entity_poly.entity_id
_entity_poly.type
_entity_poly.pdbx_seq_one_letter_code
_entity_poly.pdbx_strand_id
1 'polypeptide(L)'
;MKRICCLILLFVSLLLYCPASAVATAEVVELRQGQELFQAGDLNQALAVLRDFVQQSPDSVETAQASALIGRIFTRQHNYADAILYLQRVPTIFQSPEIELLLGNALVETGQYAAGLKQLQPLGNEPLNQTDKFMLYRALTVASTETQQFLLTLVYLQQQLPFSPNPAEILTQAHQLLQSHISDADLAEAAFMWQETAIGQDALLQLARRALVQQQPELAKQQLQKLFASSATFPYWQEAEQLLQRTSVDSWLSRDSIGVLLPLSGRYASYGELVKKGLALALQEHNKTRLPARFIYRDTA
;
A
#
# COMPACT_ATOMS: atom_id res chain seq x y z
N MET A 1 72.04 0.07 45.00
CA MET A 1 70.99 0.96 44.46
C MET A 1 70.43 0.53 43.08
N LYS A 2 70.41 -0.77 42.74
CA LYS A 2 69.82 -1.26 41.46
C LYS A 2 68.60 -2.19 41.63
N ARG A 3 68.22 -2.53 42.87
CA ARG A 3 67.09 -3.45 43.16
C ARG A 3 65.77 -2.75 43.48
N ILE A 4 65.78 -1.43 43.71
CA ILE A 4 64.59 -0.64 44.06
C ILE A 4 63.88 -0.09 42.81
N CYS A 5 64.60 0.13 41.69
CA CYS A 5 63.98 0.57 40.44
C CYS A 5 63.13 -0.50 39.74
N CYS A 6 63.40 -1.81 39.94
CA CYS A 6 62.59 -2.87 39.32
C CYS A 6 61.22 -3.08 39.98
N LEU A 7 61.04 -2.68 41.25
CA LEU A 7 59.78 -2.87 41.97
C LEU A 7 58.75 -1.77 41.66
N ILE A 8 59.20 -0.58 41.23
CA ILE A 8 58.30 0.52 40.84
C ILE A 8 57.83 0.36 39.39
N LEU A 9 58.61 -0.28 38.52
CA LEU A 9 58.22 -0.56 37.13
C LEU A 9 57.19 -1.70 36.98
N LEU A 10 57.04 -2.56 37.99
CA LEU A 10 56.07 -3.66 38.00
C LEU A 10 54.71 -3.27 38.61
N PHE A 11 54.66 -2.13 39.32
CA PHE A 11 53.41 -1.60 39.89
C PHE A 11 52.69 -0.62 38.95
N VAL A 12 53.40 -0.04 37.98
CA VAL A 12 52.82 0.87 36.97
C VAL A 12 52.21 0.11 35.78
N SER A 13 52.60 -1.15 35.53
CA SER A 13 51.99 -1.98 34.47
C SER A 13 50.67 -2.64 34.89
N LEU A 14 50.31 -2.65 36.18
CA LEU A 14 49.08 -3.27 36.68
C LEU A 14 47.88 -2.32 36.73
N LEU A 15 48.07 -1.02 36.51
CA LEU A 15 47.02 0.00 36.56
C LEU A 15 46.49 0.42 35.17
N LEU A 16 46.90 -0.26 34.10
CA LEU A 16 46.48 0.00 32.71
C LEU A 16 45.76 -1.20 32.06
N TYR A 17 45.27 -2.15 32.85
CA TYR A 17 44.32 -3.17 32.37
C TYR A 17 42.90 -2.70 32.65
N CYS A 18 42.42 -1.76 31.83
CA CYS A 18 41.01 -1.42 31.77
C CYS A 18 40.27 -2.60 31.08
N PRO A 19 39.21 -3.19 31.67
CA PRO A 19 38.55 -4.35 31.09
C PRO A 19 37.56 -3.91 30.01
N ALA A 20 38.06 -3.34 28.91
CA ALA A 20 37.22 -3.01 27.75
C ALA A 20 36.52 -4.27 27.18
N SER A 21 37.12 -5.45 27.38
CA SER A 21 36.58 -6.72 26.91
C SER A 21 35.41 -7.28 27.74
N ALA A 22 35.25 -6.88 29.01
CA ALA A 22 34.17 -7.39 29.86
C ALA A 22 32.84 -6.64 29.64
N VAL A 23 32.93 -5.34 29.33
CA VAL A 23 31.76 -4.49 29.06
C VAL A 23 31.11 -4.88 27.73
N ALA A 24 31.92 -5.09 26.67
CA ALA A 24 31.42 -5.55 25.37
C ALA A 24 30.72 -6.93 25.45
N THR A 25 31.13 -7.81 26.36
CA THR A 25 30.45 -9.10 26.56
C THR A 25 29.14 -9.01 27.32
N ALA A 26 28.99 -8.04 28.23
CA ALA A 26 27.76 -7.81 28.98
C ALA A 26 26.68 -7.14 28.10
N GLU A 27 27.08 -6.17 27.28
CA GLU A 27 26.22 -5.50 26.31
C GLU A 27 25.53 -6.50 25.34
N VAL A 28 26.29 -7.46 24.83
CA VAL A 28 25.76 -8.50 23.93
C VAL A 28 24.79 -9.47 24.64
N VAL A 29 24.88 -9.62 25.96
CA VAL A 29 23.97 -10.48 26.73
C VAL A 29 22.61 -9.82 26.95
N GLU A 30 22.57 -8.53 27.26
CA GLU A 30 21.32 -7.78 27.45
C GLU A 30 20.51 -7.67 26.16
N LEU A 31 21.18 -7.40 25.02
CA LEU A 31 20.54 -7.43 23.71
C LEU A 31 19.91 -8.81 23.41
N ARG A 32 20.64 -9.89 23.69
CA ARG A 32 20.14 -11.26 23.48
C ARG A 32 18.91 -11.55 24.35
N GLN A 33 18.95 -11.14 25.62
CA GLN A 33 17.81 -11.30 26.52
C GLN A 33 16.58 -10.54 25.99
N GLY A 34 16.75 -9.31 25.51
CA GLY A 34 15.68 -8.54 24.88
C GLY A 34 15.11 -9.23 23.63
N GLN A 35 15.96 -9.85 22.81
CA GLN A 35 15.55 -10.64 21.64
C GLN A 35 14.74 -11.87 22.03
N GLU A 36 15.17 -12.61 23.05
CA GLU A 36 14.46 -13.80 23.55
C GLU A 36 13.07 -13.45 24.08
N LEU A 37 12.97 -12.38 24.89
CA LEU A 37 11.70 -11.87 25.40
C LEU A 37 10.76 -11.43 24.26
N PHE A 38 11.31 -10.78 23.22
CA PHE A 38 10.53 -10.40 22.04
C PHE A 38 10.00 -11.62 21.28
N GLN A 39 10.81 -12.66 21.13
CA GLN A 39 10.41 -13.92 20.48
C GLN A 39 9.37 -14.67 21.31
N ALA A 40 9.46 -14.62 22.63
CA ALA A 40 8.47 -15.18 23.56
C ALA A 40 7.14 -14.40 23.56
N GLY A 41 7.12 -13.17 23.02
CA GLY A 41 5.93 -12.31 22.99
C GLY A 41 5.77 -11.44 24.24
N ASP A 42 6.74 -11.44 25.16
CA ASP A 42 6.75 -10.63 26.37
C ASP A 42 7.18 -9.19 26.09
N LEU A 43 6.42 -8.51 25.24
CA LEU A 43 6.77 -7.22 24.63
C LEU A 43 7.14 -6.13 25.66
N ASN A 44 6.45 -6.09 26.81
CA ASN A 44 6.71 -5.08 27.84
C ASN A 44 8.05 -5.32 28.55
N GLN A 45 8.40 -6.58 28.83
CA GLN A 45 9.69 -6.92 29.45
C GLN A 45 10.82 -6.73 28.44
N ALA A 46 10.61 -7.14 27.18
CA ALA A 46 11.55 -6.89 26.10
C ALA A 46 11.85 -5.38 25.96
N LEU A 47 10.81 -4.53 25.96
CA LEU A 47 10.99 -3.08 25.92
C LEU A 47 11.79 -2.55 27.11
N ALA A 48 11.54 -3.04 28.32
CA ALA A 48 12.28 -2.59 29.51
C ALA A 48 13.78 -2.88 29.35
N VAL A 49 14.14 -4.15 29.06
CA VAL A 49 15.53 -4.59 28.88
C VAL A 49 16.21 -3.83 27.73
N LEU A 50 15.55 -3.72 26.58
CA LEU A 50 16.13 -3.06 25.40
C LEU A 50 16.29 -1.54 25.59
N ARG A 51 15.37 -0.88 26.32
CA ARG A 51 15.48 0.56 26.60
C ARG A 51 16.65 0.85 27.54
N ASP A 52 16.81 0.04 28.58
CA ASP A 52 17.93 0.18 29.52
C ASP A 52 19.25 -0.02 28.76
N PHE A 53 19.32 -1.02 27.90
CA PHE A 53 20.47 -1.28 27.03
C PHE A 53 20.83 -0.07 26.13
N VAL A 54 19.84 0.50 25.43
CA VAL A 54 20.04 1.67 24.55
C VAL A 54 20.43 2.93 25.33
N GLN A 55 20.00 3.07 26.59
CA GLN A 55 20.35 4.22 27.42
C GLN A 55 21.78 4.15 27.97
N GLN A 56 22.27 2.94 28.23
CA GLN A 56 23.57 2.72 28.89
C GLN A 56 24.73 2.55 27.90
N SER A 57 24.43 2.22 26.64
CA SER A 57 25.43 1.87 25.64
C SER A 57 25.71 3.03 24.67
N PRO A 58 26.97 3.20 24.22
CA PRO A 58 27.31 4.18 23.18
C PRO A 58 26.71 3.80 21.81
N ASP A 59 26.77 4.74 20.86
CA ASP A 59 26.35 4.53 19.47
C ASP A 59 27.12 3.35 18.85
N SER A 60 26.44 2.23 18.64
CA SER A 60 27.00 0.99 18.10
C SER A 60 25.97 0.28 17.20
N VAL A 61 26.43 -0.76 16.49
CA VAL A 61 25.55 -1.63 15.69
C VAL A 61 24.54 -2.35 16.58
N GLU A 62 24.95 -2.75 17.78
CA GLU A 62 24.11 -3.43 18.77
C GLU A 62 23.02 -2.49 19.28
N THR A 63 23.35 -1.23 19.58
CA THR A 63 22.39 -0.20 19.98
C THR A 63 21.37 0.10 18.86
N ALA A 64 21.81 0.06 17.59
CA ALA A 64 20.93 0.18 16.44
C ALA A 64 19.99 -1.04 16.29
N GLN A 65 20.50 -2.26 16.50
CA GLN A 65 19.68 -3.49 16.51
C GLN A 65 18.63 -3.46 17.63
N ALA A 66 19.02 -3.03 18.84
CA ALA A 66 18.08 -2.85 19.94
C ALA A 66 17.00 -1.81 19.60
N SER A 67 17.38 -0.70 18.99
CA SER A 67 16.46 0.34 18.54
C SER A 67 15.49 -0.16 17.46
N ALA A 68 15.95 -1.00 16.53
CA ALA A 68 15.10 -1.67 15.54
C ALA A 68 14.06 -2.59 16.22
N LEU A 69 14.49 -3.39 17.19
CA LEU A 69 13.58 -4.26 17.97
C LEU A 69 12.55 -3.45 18.76
N ILE A 70 12.96 -2.37 19.42
CA ILE A 70 12.05 -1.44 20.10
C ILE A 70 11.02 -0.88 19.11
N GLY A 71 11.47 -0.40 17.95
CA GLY A 71 10.59 0.09 16.88
C GLY A 71 9.60 -0.96 16.38
N ARG A 72 10.04 -2.21 16.25
CA ARG A 72 9.19 -3.35 15.86
C ARG A 72 8.16 -3.69 16.95
N ILE A 73 8.53 -3.62 18.22
CA ILE A 73 7.59 -3.79 19.33
C ILE A 73 6.53 -2.70 19.31
N PHE A 74 6.92 -1.44 19.19
CA PHE A 74 5.97 -0.33 19.10
C PHE A 74 5.06 -0.43 17.88
N THR A 75 5.58 -0.90 16.75
CA THR A 75 4.80 -1.16 15.54
C THR A 75 3.72 -2.22 15.80
N ARG A 76 4.03 -3.30 16.53
CA ARG A 76 3.04 -4.32 16.95
C ARG A 76 2.01 -3.78 17.93
N GLN A 77 2.39 -2.79 18.74
CA GLN A 77 1.51 -2.12 19.70
C GLN A 77 0.74 -0.93 19.09
N HIS A 78 0.89 -0.66 17.79
CA HIS A 78 0.35 0.51 17.09
C HIS A 78 0.79 1.87 17.70
N ASN A 79 1.91 1.88 18.44
CA ASN A 79 2.47 3.09 19.04
C ASN A 79 3.55 3.70 18.14
N TYR A 80 3.15 4.18 16.98
CA TYR A 80 4.06 4.65 15.94
C TYR A 80 4.85 5.91 16.33
N ALA A 81 4.27 6.77 17.19
CA ALA A 81 4.95 7.97 17.68
C ALA A 81 6.22 7.62 18.47
N ASP A 82 6.14 6.66 19.39
CA ASP A 82 7.31 6.20 20.14
C ASP A 82 8.29 5.45 19.23
N ALA A 83 7.81 4.66 18.26
CA ALA A 83 8.69 4.01 17.28
C ALA A 83 9.59 5.04 16.56
N ILE A 84 9.02 6.15 16.10
CA ILE A 84 9.76 7.22 15.43
C ILE A 84 10.85 7.79 16.35
N LEU A 85 10.54 8.05 17.63
CA LEU A 85 11.49 8.64 18.59
C LEU A 85 12.75 7.79 18.77
N TYR A 86 12.62 6.47 18.80
CA TYR A 86 13.78 5.57 18.93
C TYR A 86 14.52 5.39 17.61
N LEU A 87 13.80 5.20 16.50
CA LEU A 87 14.40 4.90 15.20
C LEU A 87 15.14 6.10 14.60
N GLN A 88 14.64 7.33 14.79
CA GLN A 88 15.30 8.55 14.28
C GLN A 88 16.61 8.90 15.00
N ARG A 89 16.83 8.37 16.22
CA ARG A 89 18.05 8.60 16.98
C ARG A 89 19.21 7.75 16.50
N VAL A 90 18.96 6.70 15.72
CA VAL A 90 20.00 5.83 15.19
C VAL A 90 20.84 6.61 14.17
N PRO A 91 22.17 6.74 14.40
CA PRO A 91 23.05 7.43 13.46
C PRO A 91 23.02 6.79 12.06
N THR A 92 23.14 7.60 11.01
CA THR A 92 23.05 7.14 9.61
C THR A 92 24.02 6.02 9.27
N ILE A 93 25.21 5.98 9.89
CA ILE A 93 26.21 4.92 9.70
C ILE A 93 25.73 3.54 10.20
N PHE A 94 24.78 3.51 11.13
CA PHE A 94 24.21 2.29 11.70
C PHE A 94 22.77 2.04 11.24
N GLN A 95 22.25 2.83 10.29
CA GLN A 95 20.96 2.56 9.69
C GLN A 95 21.00 1.27 8.87
N SER A 96 19.91 0.53 8.95
CA SER A 96 19.70 -0.70 8.20
C SER A 96 18.36 -0.63 7.46
N PRO A 97 18.16 -1.43 6.40
CA PRO A 97 16.87 -1.50 5.71
C PRO A 97 15.68 -1.78 6.63
N GLU A 98 15.90 -2.53 7.72
CA GLU A 98 14.88 -2.78 8.74
C GLU A 98 14.50 -1.50 9.50
N ILE A 99 15.48 -0.71 9.93
CA ILE A 99 15.23 0.55 10.65
C ILE A 99 14.52 1.53 9.73
N GLU A 100 14.96 1.64 8.48
CA GLU A 100 14.35 2.49 7.47
C GLU A 100 12.90 2.07 7.15
N LEU A 101 12.64 0.76 7.07
CA LEU A 101 11.30 0.22 6.90
C LEU A 101 10.39 0.57 8.07
N LEU A 102 10.83 0.31 9.29
CA LEU A 102 10.03 0.57 10.49
C LEU A 102 9.74 2.06 10.67
N LEU A 103 10.75 2.91 10.40
CA LEU A 103 10.61 4.36 10.46
C LEU A 103 9.65 4.85 9.37
N GLY A 104 9.85 4.40 8.12
CA GLY A 104 8.97 4.74 6.99
C GLY A 104 7.53 4.31 7.23
N ASN A 105 7.31 3.09 7.72
CA ASN A 105 5.99 2.60 8.10
C ASN A 105 5.37 3.47 9.19
N ALA A 106 6.11 3.79 10.26
CA ALA A 106 5.61 4.63 11.33
C ALA A 106 5.27 6.07 10.85
N LEU A 107 6.04 6.62 9.91
CA LEU A 107 5.72 7.90 9.26
C LEU A 107 4.38 7.82 8.51
N VAL A 108 4.13 6.76 7.74
CA VAL A 108 2.86 6.57 7.02
C VAL A 108 1.69 6.45 8.00
N GLU A 109 1.83 5.63 9.04
CA GLU A 109 0.77 5.40 10.04
C GLU A 109 0.48 6.64 10.90
N THR A 110 1.41 7.60 10.96
CA THR A 110 1.21 8.91 11.62
C THR A 110 0.78 10.02 10.65
N GLY A 111 0.43 9.68 9.41
CA GLY A 111 -0.09 10.63 8.42
C GLY A 111 0.98 11.41 7.65
N GLN A 112 2.26 11.12 7.86
CA GLN A 112 3.37 11.77 7.17
C GLN A 112 3.67 11.08 5.82
N TYR A 113 2.65 10.99 4.96
CA TYR A 113 2.66 10.14 3.76
C TYR A 113 3.81 10.43 2.80
N ALA A 114 4.08 11.71 2.49
CA ALA A 114 5.15 12.08 1.57
C ALA A 114 6.55 11.71 2.11
N ALA A 115 6.77 11.89 3.42
CA ALA A 115 8.03 11.52 4.07
C ALA A 115 8.18 9.99 4.13
N GLY A 116 7.10 9.28 4.51
CA GLY A 116 7.06 7.82 4.50
C GLY A 116 7.32 7.24 3.12
N LEU A 117 6.69 7.77 2.08
CA LEU A 117 6.91 7.33 0.69
C LEU A 117 8.38 7.50 0.28
N LYS A 118 8.97 8.68 0.54
CA LYS A 118 10.38 8.95 0.23
C LYS A 118 11.33 8.00 0.96
N GLN A 119 11.04 7.67 2.21
CA GLN A 119 11.84 6.75 3.02
C GLN A 119 11.73 5.31 2.53
N LEU A 120 10.53 4.86 2.14
CA LEU A 120 10.24 3.47 1.83
C LEU A 120 10.56 3.06 0.40
N GLN A 121 10.44 3.99 -0.57
CA GLN A 121 10.60 3.67 -1.99
C GLN A 121 11.94 3.01 -2.35
N PRO A 122 13.11 3.43 -1.79
CA PRO A 122 14.39 2.77 -2.06
C PRO A 122 14.43 1.29 -1.62
N LEU A 123 13.64 0.92 -0.61
CA LEU A 123 13.68 -0.41 0.00
C LEU A 123 13.06 -1.51 -0.86
N GLY A 124 12.40 -1.18 -1.98
CA GLY A 124 11.80 -2.16 -2.88
C GLY A 124 12.80 -3.17 -3.46
N ASN A 125 14.08 -2.77 -3.56
CA ASN A 125 15.17 -3.62 -4.06
C ASN A 125 15.96 -4.32 -2.95
N GLU A 126 15.70 -3.98 -1.69
CA GLU A 126 16.43 -4.54 -0.55
C GLU A 126 15.98 -5.98 -0.23
N PRO A 127 16.88 -6.85 0.25
CA PRO A 127 16.56 -8.22 0.62
C PRO A 127 15.83 -8.26 1.97
N LEU A 128 14.53 -7.94 1.95
CA LEU A 128 13.63 -8.05 3.09
C LEU A 128 12.94 -9.43 3.15
N ASN A 129 12.61 -9.90 4.36
CA ASN A 129 11.79 -11.10 4.54
C ASN A 129 10.34 -10.88 4.05
N GLN A 130 9.55 -11.95 3.90
CA GLN A 130 8.20 -11.86 3.33
C GLN A 130 7.26 -10.94 4.15
N THR A 131 7.32 -11.01 5.47
CA THR A 131 6.50 -10.16 6.36
C THR A 131 6.85 -8.69 6.20
N ASP A 132 8.13 -8.38 6.10
CA ASP A 132 8.63 -7.02 5.93
C ASP A 132 8.39 -6.48 4.52
N LYS A 133 8.44 -7.34 3.48
CA LYS A 133 7.98 -6.97 2.12
C LYS A 133 6.49 -6.65 2.10
N PHE A 134 5.68 -7.45 2.79
CA PHE A 134 4.25 -7.16 2.90
C PHE A 134 3.99 -5.83 3.62
N MET A 135 4.70 -5.57 4.73
CA MET A 135 4.62 -4.29 5.44
C MET A 135 5.04 -3.11 4.55
N LEU A 136 6.16 -3.25 3.83
CA LEU A 136 6.68 -2.24 2.91
C LEU A 136 5.64 -1.87 1.86
N TYR A 137 5.12 -2.85 1.11
CA TYR A 137 4.17 -2.58 0.04
C TYR A 137 2.83 -2.10 0.57
N ARG A 138 2.38 -2.56 1.75
CA ARG A 138 1.18 -2.00 2.39
C ARG A 138 1.36 -0.51 2.71
N ALA A 139 2.48 -0.13 3.32
CA ALA A 139 2.75 1.25 3.68
C ALA A 139 2.92 2.16 2.43
N LEU A 140 3.60 1.65 1.38
CA LEU A 140 3.70 2.34 0.10
C LEU A 140 2.34 2.50 -0.60
N THR A 141 1.47 1.49 -0.55
CA THR A 141 0.08 1.57 -1.05
C THR A 141 -0.69 2.67 -0.32
N VAL A 142 -0.66 2.70 1.02
CA VAL A 142 -1.35 3.74 1.80
C VAL A 142 -0.79 5.12 1.47
N ALA A 143 0.52 5.31 1.51
CA ALA A 143 1.15 6.59 1.24
C ALA A 143 0.90 7.12 -0.18
N SER A 144 0.96 6.25 -1.18
CA SER A 144 0.66 6.62 -2.58
C SER A 144 -0.81 6.95 -2.79
N THR A 145 -1.73 6.24 -2.12
CA THR A 145 -3.18 6.53 -2.18
C THR A 145 -3.48 7.92 -1.63
N GLU A 146 -2.95 8.22 -0.44
CA GLU A 146 -3.18 9.50 0.25
C GLU A 146 -2.51 10.69 -0.47
N THR A 147 -1.42 10.42 -1.19
CA THR A 147 -0.76 11.43 -2.06
C THR A 147 -1.33 11.46 -3.48
N GLN A 148 -2.43 10.72 -3.75
CA GLN A 148 -3.15 10.69 -5.02
C GLN A 148 -2.31 10.20 -6.23
N GLN A 149 -1.27 9.40 -5.98
CA GLN A 149 -0.44 8.79 -7.01
C GLN A 149 -1.04 7.44 -7.44
N PHE A 150 -2.24 7.45 -8.00
CA PHE A 150 -3.07 6.25 -8.17
C PHE A 150 -2.45 5.17 -9.06
N LEU A 151 -1.75 5.52 -10.14
CA LEU A 151 -1.05 4.53 -10.97
C LEU A 151 0.06 3.84 -10.17
N LEU A 152 0.79 4.59 -9.35
CA LEU A 152 1.81 4.05 -8.45
C LEU A 152 1.19 3.19 -7.35
N THR A 153 0.00 3.55 -6.84
CA THR A 153 -0.77 2.70 -5.93
C THR A 153 -1.06 1.33 -6.54
N LEU A 154 -1.42 1.26 -7.83
CA LEU A 154 -1.62 -0.02 -8.52
C LEU A 154 -0.33 -0.85 -8.62
N VAL A 155 0.83 -0.20 -8.83
CA VAL A 155 2.14 -0.87 -8.80
C VAL A 155 2.34 -1.55 -7.45
N TYR A 156 2.10 -0.84 -6.35
CA TYR A 156 2.32 -1.39 -5.01
C TYR A 156 1.29 -2.45 -4.63
N LEU A 157 0.02 -2.31 -5.03
CA LEU A 157 -0.99 -3.36 -4.87
C LEU A 157 -0.57 -4.64 -5.61
N GLN A 158 -0.09 -4.53 -6.85
CA GLN A 158 0.40 -5.68 -7.62
C GLN A 158 1.60 -6.35 -6.93
N GLN A 159 2.54 -5.57 -6.38
CA GLN A 159 3.72 -6.07 -5.67
C GLN A 159 3.38 -6.69 -4.30
N GLN A 160 2.28 -6.28 -3.68
CA GLN A 160 1.83 -6.79 -2.38
C GLN A 160 1.19 -8.18 -2.48
N LEU A 161 0.58 -8.54 -3.62
CA LEU A 161 -0.16 -9.79 -3.83
C LEU A 161 0.61 -11.07 -3.41
N PRO A 162 1.88 -11.28 -3.80
CA PRO A 162 2.61 -12.52 -3.49
C PRO A 162 2.91 -12.71 -2.01
N PHE A 163 2.84 -11.63 -1.22
CA PHE A 163 3.17 -11.64 0.22
C PHE A 163 1.93 -11.55 1.10
N SER A 164 0.74 -11.39 0.51
CA SER A 164 -0.49 -11.20 1.26
C SER A 164 -1.11 -12.52 1.70
N PRO A 165 -1.54 -12.64 2.97
CA PRO A 165 -2.37 -13.77 3.40
C PRO A 165 -3.78 -13.72 2.79
N ASN A 166 -4.25 -12.54 2.37
CA ASN A 166 -5.56 -12.35 1.74
C ASN A 166 -5.45 -11.55 0.43
N PRO A 167 -5.12 -12.20 -0.71
CA PRO A 167 -5.02 -11.52 -2.00
C PRO A 167 -6.34 -10.92 -2.48
N ALA A 168 -7.49 -11.45 -2.05
CA ALA A 168 -8.81 -10.98 -2.50
C ALA A 168 -9.13 -9.55 -2.01
N GLU A 169 -8.70 -9.19 -0.81
CA GLU A 169 -8.86 -7.82 -0.28
C GLU A 169 -8.05 -6.81 -1.11
N ILE A 170 -6.81 -7.17 -1.48
CA ILE A 170 -5.95 -6.32 -2.31
C ILE A 170 -6.58 -6.12 -3.70
N LEU A 171 -7.10 -7.18 -4.31
CA LEU A 171 -7.79 -7.07 -5.59
C LEU A 171 -9.07 -6.24 -5.50
N THR A 172 -9.79 -6.31 -4.37
CA THR A 172 -10.95 -5.47 -4.12
C THR A 172 -10.57 -3.99 -4.01
N GLN A 173 -9.46 -3.68 -3.32
CA GLN A 173 -8.93 -2.32 -3.24
C GLN A 173 -8.50 -1.80 -4.62
N ALA A 174 -7.80 -2.62 -5.41
CA ALA A 174 -7.43 -2.29 -6.78
C ALA A 174 -8.66 -2.00 -7.65
N HIS A 175 -9.70 -2.83 -7.55
CA HIS A 175 -10.95 -2.65 -8.28
C HIS A 175 -11.65 -1.32 -7.98
N GLN A 176 -11.76 -0.97 -6.70
CA GLN A 176 -12.35 0.31 -6.28
C GLN A 176 -11.58 1.50 -6.87
N LEU A 177 -10.25 1.41 -6.86
CA LEU A 177 -9.38 2.44 -7.42
C LEU A 177 -9.56 2.57 -8.94
N LEU A 178 -9.53 1.44 -9.65
CA LEU A 178 -9.72 1.35 -11.11
C LEU A 178 -11.09 1.88 -11.56
N GLN A 179 -12.12 1.65 -10.75
CA GLN A 179 -13.47 2.06 -11.07
C GLN A 179 -13.67 3.59 -10.95
N SER A 180 -13.10 4.23 -9.93
CA SER A 180 -13.55 5.55 -9.48
C SER A 180 -12.50 6.67 -9.43
N HIS A 181 -11.21 6.35 -9.35
CA HIS A 181 -10.16 7.36 -9.09
C HIS A 181 -9.13 7.52 -10.21
N ILE A 182 -9.11 6.61 -11.18
CA ILE A 182 -8.10 6.58 -12.25
C ILE A 182 -8.61 7.12 -13.59
N SER A 183 -7.74 7.76 -14.37
CA SER A 183 -8.07 8.29 -15.70
C SER A 183 -8.16 7.20 -16.77
N ASP A 184 -8.77 7.49 -17.92
CA ASP A 184 -8.83 6.55 -19.06
C ASP A 184 -7.42 6.23 -19.61
N ALA A 185 -6.51 7.21 -19.55
CA ALA A 185 -5.12 7.03 -19.98
C ALA A 185 -4.37 6.08 -19.04
N ASP A 186 -4.48 6.29 -17.74
CA ASP A 186 -3.82 5.45 -16.74
C ASP A 186 -4.45 4.03 -16.69
N LEU A 187 -5.75 3.90 -16.98
CA LEU A 187 -6.38 2.58 -17.17
C LEU A 187 -5.79 1.81 -18.36
N ALA A 188 -5.59 2.50 -19.48
CA ALA A 188 -4.97 1.91 -20.66
C ALA A 188 -3.51 1.52 -20.38
N GLU A 189 -2.78 2.35 -19.64
CA GLU A 189 -1.43 2.03 -19.17
C GLU A 189 -1.41 0.83 -18.22
N ALA A 190 -2.30 0.79 -17.23
CA ALA A 190 -2.44 -0.34 -16.31
C ALA A 190 -2.76 -1.66 -17.04
N ALA A 191 -3.71 -1.63 -17.97
CA ALA A 191 -4.06 -2.77 -18.80
C ALA A 191 -2.88 -3.26 -19.66
N PHE A 192 -2.04 -2.33 -20.15
CA PHE A 192 -0.87 -2.66 -20.95
C PHE A 192 0.31 -3.18 -20.12
N MET A 193 0.63 -2.53 -19.00
CA MET A 193 1.78 -2.88 -18.15
C MET A 193 1.59 -4.22 -17.43
N TRP A 194 0.35 -4.52 -17.01
CA TRP A 194 0.02 -5.70 -16.22
C TRP A 194 -0.83 -6.71 -16.99
N GLN A 195 -0.52 -6.87 -18.27
CA GLN A 195 -1.08 -7.95 -19.09
C GLN A 195 -0.95 -9.30 -18.37
N GLU A 196 -1.98 -10.13 -18.50
CA GLU A 196 -2.05 -11.45 -17.87
C GLU A 196 -2.04 -11.45 -16.33
N THR A 197 -2.32 -10.31 -15.69
CA THR A 197 -2.55 -10.23 -14.24
C THR A 197 -4.02 -9.90 -13.93
N ALA A 198 -4.46 -10.19 -12.71
CA ALA A 198 -5.81 -9.84 -12.27
C ALA A 198 -6.10 -8.33 -12.34
N ILE A 199 -5.13 -7.48 -11.98
CA ILE A 199 -5.28 -6.01 -12.02
C ILE A 199 -5.35 -5.53 -13.47
N GLY A 200 -4.55 -6.08 -14.39
CA GLY A 200 -4.62 -5.73 -15.80
C GLY A 200 -5.93 -6.17 -16.46
N GLN A 201 -6.47 -7.34 -16.10
CA GLN A 201 -7.80 -7.76 -16.56
C GLN A 201 -8.91 -6.85 -16.04
N ASP A 202 -8.84 -6.43 -14.78
CA ASP A 202 -9.81 -5.49 -14.24
C ASP A 202 -9.70 -4.11 -14.91
N ALA A 203 -8.48 -3.65 -15.22
CA ALA A 203 -8.30 -2.42 -16.00
C ALA A 203 -8.97 -2.49 -17.40
N LEU A 204 -8.85 -3.64 -18.09
CA LEU A 204 -9.56 -3.89 -19.36
C LEU A 204 -11.10 -3.88 -19.17
N LEU A 205 -11.59 -4.47 -18.09
CA LEU A 205 -13.01 -4.46 -17.74
C LEU A 205 -13.50 -3.02 -17.53
N GLN A 206 -12.78 -2.20 -16.78
CA GLN A 206 -13.16 -0.80 -16.54
C GLN A 206 -13.10 0.03 -17.82
N LEU A 207 -12.13 -0.19 -18.71
CA LEU A 207 -12.10 0.44 -20.04
C LEU A 207 -13.33 0.08 -20.88
N ALA A 208 -13.71 -1.20 -20.91
CA ALA A 208 -14.89 -1.65 -21.63
C ALA A 208 -16.17 -1.02 -21.08
N ARG A 209 -16.27 -0.91 -19.75
CA ARG A 209 -17.39 -0.25 -19.06
C ARG A 209 -17.49 1.21 -19.46
N ARG A 210 -16.39 1.95 -19.44
CA ARG A 210 -16.35 3.37 -19.82
C ARG A 210 -16.68 3.56 -21.31
N ALA A 211 -16.18 2.68 -22.19
CA ALA A 211 -16.53 2.68 -23.60
C ALA A 211 -18.05 2.51 -23.85
N LEU A 212 -18.73 1.64 -23.10
CA LEU A 212 -20.19 1.50 -23.19
C LEU A 212 -20.93 2.75 -22.71
N VAL A 213 -20.48 3.37 -21.62
CA VAL A 213 -21.05 4.66 -21.16
C VAL A 213 -20.88 5.74 -22.22
N GLN A 214 -19.73 5.75 -22.92
CA GLN A 214 -19.43 6.66 -24.03
C GLN A 214 -20.10 6.27 -25.37
N GLN A 215 -20.99 5.26 -25.36
CA GLN A 215 -21.71 4.77 -26.55
C GLN A 215 -20.79 4.21 -27.65
N GLN A 216 -19.68 3.59 -27.25
CA GLN A 216 -18.71 2.95 -28.14
C GLN A 216 -18.71 1.41 -27.93
N PRO A 217 -19.78 0.71 -28.33
CA PRO A 217 -19.94 -0.73 -28.07
C PRO A 217 -18.89 -1.60 -28.77
N GLU A 218 -18.43 -1.21 -29.97
CA GLU A 218 -17.38 -1.94 -30.68
C GLU A 218 -16.04 -1.88 -29.95
N LEU A 219 -15.69 -0.73 -29.40
CA LEU A 219 -14.48 -0.59 -28.58
C LEU A 219 -14.60 -1.43 -27.31
N ALA A 220 -15.74 -1.37 -26.62
CA ALA A 220 -16.00 -2.18 -25.44
C ALA A 220 -15.88 -3.68 -25.73
N LYS A 221 -16.45 -4.14 -26.84
CA LYS A 221 -16.36 -5.52 -27.31
C LYS A 221 -14.93 -5.93 -27.59
N GLN A 222 -14.13 -5.08 -28.23
CA GLN A 222 -12.71 -5.35 -28.49
C GLN A 222 -11.91 -5.50 -27.19
N GLN A 223 -12.13 -4.64 -26.19
CA GLN A 223 -11.45 -4.75 -24.90
C GLN A 223 -11.85 -6.01 -24.14
N LEU A 224 -13.14 -6.36 -24.14
CA LEU A 224 -13.64 -7.58 -23.53
C LEU A 224 -13.09 -8.82 -24.22
N GLN A 225 -13.02 -8.84 -25.55
CA GLN A 225 -12.41 -9.95 -26.28
C GLN A 225 -10.93 -10.17 -25.91
N LYS A 226 -10.15 -9.09 -25.74
CA LYS A 226 -8.77 -9.19 -25.22
C LYS A 226 -8.73 -9.77 -23.82
N LEU A 227 -9.66 -9.35 -22.96
CA LEU A 227 -9.78 -9.86 -21.59
C LEU A 227 -10.09 -11.36 -21.58
N PHE A 228 -11.08 -11.82 -22.36
CA PHE A 228 -11.46 -13.24 -22.46
C PHE A 228 -10.40 -14.11 -23.17
N ALA A 229 -9.52 -13.52 -23.96
CA ALA A 229 -8.41 -14.23 -24.59
C ALA A 229 -7.27 -14.56 -23.61
N SER A 230 -7.21 -13.90 -22.45
CA SER A 230 -6.19 -14.16 -21.43
C SER A 230 -6.56 -15.36 -20.56
N SER A 231 -5.53 -16.10 -20.13
CA SER A 231 -5.64 -17.19 -19.15
C SER A 231 -5.62 -16.70 -17.69
N ALA A 232 -5.46 -15.39 -17.46
CA ALA A 232 -5.34 -14.83 -16.13
C ALA A 232 -6.62 -14.98 -15.30
N THR A 233 -6.50 -15.52 -14.08
CA THR A 233 -7.63 -15.58 -13.15
C THR A 233 -7.88 -14.21 -12.55
N PHE A 234 -9.10 -13.68 -12.63
CA PHE A 234 -9.50 -12.44 -11.97
C PHE A 234 -10.90 -12.55 -11.35
N PRO A 235 -11.21 -11.84 -10.24
CA PRO A 235 -12.46 -12.06 -9.50
C PRO A 235 -13.74 -11.64 -10.23
N TYR A 236 -13.65 -10.74 -11.21
CA TYR A 236 -14.80 -10.06 -11.83
C TYR A 236 -15.23 -10.66 -13.17
N TRP A 237 -14.91 -11.94 -13.44
CA TRP A 237 -15.24 -12.64 -14.69
C TRP A 237 -16.73 -12.56 -15.06
N GLN A 238 -17.60 -12.76 -14.07
CA GLN A 238 -19.05 -12.72 -14.28
C GLN A 238 -19.53 -11.32 -14.73
N GLU A 239 -18.93 -10.26 -14.20
CA GLU A 239 -19.23 -8.89 -14.61
C GLU A 239 -18.81 -8.63 -16.05
N ALA A 240 -17.61 -9.08 -16.43
CA ALA A 240 -17.12 -8.98 -17.80
C ALA A 240 -18.05 -9.70 -18.79
N GLU A 241 -18.58 -10.87 -18.42
CA GLU A 241 -19.49 -11.64 -19.27
C GLU A 241 -20.82 -10.91 -19.47
N GLN A 242 -21.39 -10.39 -18.38
CA GLN A 242 -22.61 -9.57 -18.43
C GLN A 242 -22.40 -8.32 -19.30
N LEU A 243 -21.22 -7.71 -19.23
CA LEU A 243 -20.89 -6.55 -20.03
C LEU A 243 -20.77 -6.90 -21.52
N LEU A 244 -20.19 -8.07 -21.85
CA LEU A 244 -20.07 -8.54 -23.23
C LEU A 244 -21.44 -8.79 -23.87
N GLN A 245 -22.36 -9.42 -23.13
CA GLN A 245 -23.73 -9.64 -23.61
C GLN A 245 -24.41 -8.33 -24.02
N ARG A 246 -24.13 -7.22 -23.32
CA ARG A 246 -24.67 -5.88 -23.61
C ARG A 246 -24.04 -5.19 -24.82
N THR A 247 -22.86 -5.63 -25.27
CA THR A 247 -22.26 -5.11 -26.52
C THR A 247 -22.95 -5.64 -27.77
N SER A 248 -23.79 -6.68 -27.66
CA SER A 248 -24.45 -7.32 -28.80
C SER A 248 -25.64 -6.51 -29.33
N VAL A 249 -25.58 -6.14 -30.60
CA VAL A 249 -26.57 -5.30 -31.31
C VAL A 249 -27.96 -5.96 -31.42
N ASP A 250 -28.03 -7.29 -31.37
CA ASP A 250 -29.27 -8.05 -31.61
C ASP A 250 -30.19 -8.24 -30.38
N SER A 251 -29.94 -7.53 -29.28
CA SER A 251 -30.90 -7.53 -28.16
C SER A 251 -32.12 -6.67 -28.50
N TRP A 252 -33.10 -7.30 -29.17
CA TRP A 252 -34.37 -6.74 -29.64
C TRP A 252 -35.20 -6.01 -28.56
N LEU A 253 -34.81 -6.13 -27.29
CA LEU A 253 -35.20 -5.26 -26.19
C LEU A 253 -33.93 -4.64 -25.64
N SER A 254 -33.77 -3.33 -25.77
CA SER A 254 -32.69 -2.58 -25.13
C SER A 254 -32.84 -2.66 -23.61
N ARG A 255 -32.42 -3.78 -23.00
CA ARG A 255 -32.58 -4.09 -21.55
C ARG A 255 -31.92 -3.04 -20.64
N ASP A 256 -31.05 -2.23 -21.21
CA ASP A 256 -30.28 -1.19 -20.54
C ASP A 256 -30.86 0.21 -20.77
N SER A 257 -32.01 0.30 -21.46
CA SER A 257 -32.66 1.56 -21.81
C SER A 257 -33.91 1.78 -21.00
N ILE A 258 -33.96 2.91 -20.30
CA ILE A 258 -35.15 3.36 -19.59
C ILE A 258 -35.79 4.46 -20.42
N GLY A 259 -37.02 4.23 -20.87
CA GLY A 259 -37.81 5.24 -21.57
C GLY A 259 -38.32 6.29 -20.60
N VAL A 260 -38.12 7.57 -20.93
CA VAL A 260 -38.54 8.70 -20.10
C VAL A 260 -39.39 9.66 -20.93
N LEU A 261 -40.59 9.92 -20.45
CA LEU A 261 -41.54 10.85 -21.06
C LEU A 261 -41.49 12.17 -20.28
N LEU A 262 -41.09 13.26 -20.93
CA LEU A 262 -41.01 14.59 -20.31
C LEU A 262 -41.58 15.65 -21.26
N PRO A 263 -42.20 16.72 -20.76
CA PRO A 263 -42.53 17.88 -21.57
C PRO A 263 -41.24 18.66 -21.81
N LEU A 264 -40.57 18.39 -22.92
CA LEU A 264 -39.31 19.05 -23.31
C LEU A 264 -39.57 20.29 -24.18
N SER A 265 -40.79 20.43 -24.68
CA SER A 265 -41.26 21.63 -25.38
C SER A 265 -42.57 22.17 -24.78
N GLY A 266 -43.01 23.33 -25.27
CA GLY A 266 -44.24 24.00 -24.82
C GLY A 266 -44.14 24.65 -23.43
N ARG A 267 -45.31 24.91 -22.82
CA ARG A 267 -45.42 25.73 -21.59
C ARG A 267 -44.73 25.14 -20.35
N TYR A 268 -44.42 23.84 -20.36
CA TYR A 268 -43.81 23.13 -19.22
C TYR A 268 -42.36 22.70 -19.48
N ALA A 269 -41.74 23.13 -20.59
CA ALA A 269 -40.39 22.76 -21.00
C ALA A 269 -39.33 22.98 -19.90
N SER A 270 -39.44 24.08 -19.15
CA SER A 270 -38.50 24.41 -18.07
C SER A 270 -38.46 23.34 -16.97
N TYR A 271 -39.61 22.77 -16.61
CA TYR A 271 -39.70 21.69 -15.63
C TYR A 271 -39.15 20.37 -16.21
N GLY A 272 -39.47 20.06 -17.47
CA GLY A 272 -38.94 18.87 -18.14
C GLY A 272 -37.41 18.88 -18.23
N GLU A 273 -36.81 20.01 -18.57
CA GLU A 273 -35.36 20.15 -18.63
C GLU A 273 -34.68 20.05 -17.25
N LEU A 274 -35.32 20.54 -16.18
CA LEU A 274 -34.82 20.35 -14.82
C LEU A 274 -34.81 18.86 -14.41
N VAL A 275 -35.91 18.15 -14.70
CA VAL A 275 -36.00 16.70 -14.41
C VAL A 275 -34.96 15.92 -15.23
N LYS A 276 -34.82 16.25 -16.51
CA LYS A 276 -33.82 15.65 -17.40
C LYS A 276 -32.39 15.83 -16.87
N LYS A 277 -32.04 17.01 -16.34
CA LYS A 277 -30.74 17.25 -15.70
C LYS A 277 -30.55 16.39 -14.44
N GLY A 278 -31.57 16.31 -13.58
CA GLY A 278 -31.53 15.45 -12.38
C GLY A 278 -31.35 13.97 -12.72
N LEU A 279 -32.07 13.50 -13.75
CA LEU A 279 -31.91 12.13 -14.26
C LEU A 279 -30.51 11.90 -14.84
N ALA A 280 -29.95 12.85 -15.60
CA ALA A 280 -28.59 12.73 -16.12
C ALA A 280 -27.54 12.59 -15.01
N LEU A 281 -27.67 13.35 -13.92
CA LEU A 281 -26.79 13.22 -12.75
C LEU A 281 -26.94 11.85 -12.07
N ALA A 282 -28.18 11.39 -11.86
CA ALA A 282 -28.44 10.07 -11.28
C ALA A 282 -27.87 8.94 -12.16
N LEU A 283 -27.98 9.07 -13.48
CA LEU A 283 -27.41 8.12 -14.44
C LEU A 283 -25.89 8.08 -14.36
N GLN A 284 -25.25 9.24 -14.25
CA GLN A 284 -23.80 9.35 -14.12
C GLN A 284 -23.31 8.61 -12.86
N GLU A 285 -23.93 8.83 -11.71
CA GLU A 285 -23.56 8.12 -10.47
C GLU A 285 -23.87 6.61 -10.53
N HIS A 286 -25.00 6.23 -11.15
CA HIS A 286 -25.34 4.82 -11.35
C HIS A 286 -24.28 4.09 -12.18
N ASN A 287 -23.88 4.68 -13.31
CA ASN A 287 -22.99 4.05 -14.29
C ASN A 287 -21.54 3.93 -13.81
N LYS A 288 -21.14 4.65 -12.74
CA LYS A 288 -19.82 4.48 -12.11
C LYS A 288 -19.64 3.10 -11.50
N THR A 289 -20.65 2.60 -10.80
CA THR A 289 -20.53 1.41 -9.92
C THR A 289 -21.40 0.24 -10.36
N ARG A 290 -22.44 0.49 -11.16
CA ARG A 290 -23.40 -0.53 -11.62
C ARG A 290 -23.33 -0.66 -13.13
N LEU A 291 -23.89 -1.74 -13.65
CA LEU A 291 -23.92 -1.99 -15.09
C LEU A 291 -24.50 -0.77 -15.84
N PRO A 292 -23.87 -0.28 -16.93
CA PRO A 292 -24.28 0.97 -17.58
C PRO A 292 -25.73 0.94 -18.06
N ALA A 293 -26.50 1.95 -17.70
CA ALA A 293 -27.84 2.20 -18.22
C ALA A 293 -27.85 3.48 -19.08
N ARG A 294 -28.90 3.64 -19.89
CA ARG A 294 -29.17 4.86 -20.66
C ARG A 294 -30.63 5.28 -20.59
N PHE A 295 -30.88 6.59 -20.64
CA PHE A 295 -32.23 7.12 -20.80
C PHE A 295 -32.54 7.41 -22.26
N ILE A 296 -33.74 7.03 -22.70
CA ILE A 296 -34.30 7.41 -23.99
C ILE A 296 -35.44 8.38 -23.73
N TYR A 297 -35.23 9.64 -24.08
CA TYR A 297 -36.22 10.69 -23.86
C TYR A 297 -37.17 10.81 -25.04
N ARG A 298 -38.46 10.97 -24.75
CA ARG A 298 -39.47 11.34 -25.74
C ARG A 298 -40.27 12.53 -25.22
N ASP A 299 -40.42 13.53 -26.08
CA ASP A 299 -41.24 14.69 -25.78
C ASP A 299 -42.72 14.31 -25.74
N THR A 300 -43.46 14.94 -24.81
CA THR A 300 -44.89 14.69 -24.56
C THR A 300 -45.78 15.87 -24.92
N ALA A 301 -45.18 17.01 -25.28
CA ALA A 301 -45.88 18.21 -25.71
C ALA A 301 -46.21 18.20 -27.22
#